data_AF-A0ABD1D0E5-F1
#
_entry.id   AF-A0ABD1D0E5-F1
#
_cell.length_a   1.000
_cell.length_b   1.000
_cell.length_c   1.000
_cell.angle_alpha   90.00
_cell.angle_beta   90.00
_cell.angle_gamma   90.00
#
_symmetry.space_group_name_H-M   'P 1'
#
loop_
_entity.id
_entity.type
_entity.pdbx_description
1 polymer ?
#
loop_
_entity_poly.entity_id
_entity_poly.type
_entity_poly.pdbx_seq_one_letter_code
_entity_poly.pdbx_strand_id
1 'polypeptide(L)'
;MATKSSSASYTIEARPFATSAKLVARRPVKSAPSLRPVPAFSIESLQKNTLVMGPPKAQKHKHLLQQKATSFRMYYDRGDLPIKMEYLTGGDKIAWTVDIDKLDYGLYLPLFFDGLSEIRHPYKTYARQGVQDLISHGGDKIYPVIPQLIIPIKNALNTRHIEVMCVTLRIIQQLVMASDLIGPALVPFYRQLLPMFNAYKVKN
;
A
#
# COMPACT_ATOMS: atom_id res chain seq x y z
N MET A 1 2.01 -92.21 -12.03
CA MET A 1 0.89 -91.47 -11.40
C MET A 1 0.89 -90.06 -11.96
N ALA A 2 -0.10 -89.73 -12.78
CA ALA A 2 -0.18 -88.46 -13.50
C ALA A 2 -0.84 -87.38 -12.64
N THR A 3 -0.19 -86.21 -12.50
CA THR A 3 -0.78 -84.99 -11.96
C THR A 3 -1.36 -84.17 -13.12
N LYS A 4 -2.69 -83.96 -13.12
CA LYS A 4 -3.38 -83.05 -14.04
C LYS A 4 -3.45 -81.66 -13.41
N SER A 5 -2.86 -80.68 -14.08
CA SER A 5 -2.96 -79.25 -13.78
C SER A 5 -4.14 -78.63 -14.54
N SER A 6 -4.79 -77.71 -13.83
CA SER A 6 -5.97 -76.90 -14.13
C SER A 6 -5.82 -75.96 -15.34
N SER A 7 -6.91 -75.80 -16.11
CA SER A 7 -7.30 -74.50 -16.70
C SER A 7 -8.81 -74.50 -16.99
N ALA A 8 -9.59 -73.76 -16.20
CA ALA A 8 -11.02 -73.55 -16.44
C ALA A 8 -11.26 -72.09 -16.82
N SER A 9 -11.88 -71.91 -17.98
CA SER A 9 -12.21 -70.64 -18.64
C SER A 9 -13.36 -69.93 -17.92
N TYR A 10 -13.23 -68.62 -17.71
CA TYR A 10 -14.27 -67.77 -17.13
C TYR A 10 -15.30 -67.37 -18.19
N THR A 11 -16.59 -67.52 -17.89
CA THR A 11 -17.68 -66.88 -18.62
C THR A 11 -18.50 -66.04 -17.64
N ILE A 12 -18.59 -64.74 -17.93
CA ILE A 12 -19.28 -63.74 -17.12
C ILE A 12 -20.77 -63.76 -17.48
N GLU A 13 -21.63 -64.16 -16.55
CA GLU A 13 -23.07 -63.90 -16.63
C GLU A 13 -23.44 -62.69 -15.77
N ALA A 14 -23.90 -61.62 -16.43
CA ALA A 14 -24.46 -60.45 -15.78
C ALA A 14 -25.89 -60.76 -15.28
N ARG A 15 -26.14 -60.63 -13.98
CA ARG A 15 -27.50 -60.69 -13.40
C ARG A 15 -28.04 -59.29 -13.13
N PRO A 16 -29.31 -59.00 -13.46
CA PRO A 16 -29.88 -57.67 -13.31
C PRO A 16 -30.22 -57.34 -11.85
N PHE A 17 -30.10 -56.05 -11.56
CA PHE A 17 -30.35 -55.38 -10.29
C PHE A 17 -31.83 -55.50 -9.90
N ALA A 18 -32.14 -56.08 -8.74
CA ALA A 18 -33.47 -56.06 -8.15
C ALA A 18 -33.44 -55.35 -6.80
N THR A 19 -34.01 -54.14 -6.81
CA THR A 19 -34.12 -53.18 -5.73
C THR A 19 -35.12 -53.64 -4.67
N SER A 20 -34.69 -53.85 -3.42
CA SER A 20 -35.58 -53.76 -2.26
C SER A 20 -34.79 -53.57 -0.96
N ALA A 21 -34.31 -52.35 -0.74
CA ALA A 21 -33.83 -51.92 0.58
C ALA A 21 -34.99 -51.21 1.31
N LYS A 22 -35.49 -51.81 2.40
CA LYS A 22 -36.43 -51.17 3.32
C LYS A 22 -35.84 -49.84 3.81
N LEU A 23 -36.49 -48.74 3.47
CA LEU A 23 -36.22 -47.41 4.02
C LEU A 23 -36.56 -47.42 5.52
N VAL A 24 -35.55 -47.66 6.36
CA VAL A 24 -35.63 -47.32 7.78
C VAL A 24 -35.66 -45.79 7.86
N ALA A 25 -36.78 -45.23 8.29
CA ALA A 25 -36.94 -43.80 8.51
C ALA A 25 -35.87 -43.32 9.50
N ARG A 26 -34.83 -42.64 8.97
CA ARG A 26 -33.87 -41.91 9.81
C ARG A 26 -34.65 -40.79 10.50
N ARG A 27 -34.71 -40.83 11.84
CA ARG A 27 -35.24 -39.72 12.65
C ARG A 27 -34.55 -38.42 12.22
N PRO A 28 -35.27 -37.30 12.05
CA PRO A 28 -34.62 -36.02 11.76
C PRO A 28 -33.69 -35.69 12.92
N VAL A 29 -32.39 -35.54 12.61
CA VAL A 29 -31.43 -34.98 13.56
C VAL A 29 -31.95 -33.59 13.90
N LYS A 30 -32.34 -33.36 15.16
CA LYS A 30 -32.75 -32.04 15.64
C LYS A 30 -31.60 -31.07 15.31
N SER A 31 -31.82 -30.12 14.41
CA SER A 31 -30.84 -29.08 14.11
C SER A 31 -30.47 -28.39 15.41
N ALA A 32 -29.18 -28.27 15.70
CA ALA A 32 -28.70 -27.57 16.88
C ALA A 32 -29.35 -26.18 16.97
N PRO A 33 -29.70 -25.68 18.17
CA PRO A 33 -30.32 -24.37 18.32
C PRO A 33 -29.38 -23.30 17.74
N SER A 34 -29.89 -22.48 16.81
CA SER A 34 -29.11 -21.40 16.20
C SER A 34 -28.74 -20.36 17.26
N LEU A 35 -27.44 -20.17 17.49
CA LEU A 35 -26.94 -19.17 18.43
C LEU A 35 -27.21 -17.76 17.90
N ARG A 36 -27.72 -16.86 18.76
CA ARG A 36 -27.98 -15.45 18.39
C ARG A 36 -26.66 -14.66 18.39
N PRO A 37 -26.27 -13.99 17.30
CA PRO A 37 -25.08 -13.15 17.27
C PRO A 37 -25.30 -11.89 18.13
N VAL A 38 -24.40 -11.61 19.05
CA VAL A 38 -24.46 -10.45 19.96
C VAL A 38 -23.14 -9.68 19.96
N PRO A 39 -23.17 -8.35 20.17
CA PRO A 39 -21.94 -7.57 20.27
C PRO A 39 -21.09 -8.00 21.46
N ALA A 40 -19.76 -7.94 21.30
CA ALA A 40 -18.82 -8.17 22.39
C ALA A 40 -19.03 -7.13 23.52
N PHE A 41 -18.80 -7.57 24.76
CA PHE A 41 -18.95 -6.75 25.98
C PHE A 41 -20.37 -6.21 26.24
N SER A 42 -21.40 -6.77 25.59
CA SER A 42 -22.81 -6.51 25.91
C SER A 42 -23.33 -7.47 27.00
N ILE A 43 -24.32 -7.05 27.79
CA ILE A 43 -25.00 -7.90 28.78
C ILE A 43 -25.59 -9.16 28.12
N GLU A 44 -25.99 -9.05 26.85
CA GLU A 44 -26.49 -10.16 26.04
C GLU A 44 -25.46 -11.27 25.80
N SER A 45 -24.16 -10.96 25.89
CA SER A 45 -23.08 -11.95 25.77
C SER A 45 -23.03 -12.94 26.94
N LEU A 46 -23.65 -12.62 28.08
CA LEU A 46 -23.77 -13.50 29.24
C LEU A 46 -24.98 -14.46 29.16
N GLN A 47 -25.86 -14.27 28.17
CA GLN A 47 -27.07 -15.07 28.02
C GLN A 47 -26.78 -16.43 27.36
N LYS A 48 -27.58 -17.45 27.69
CA LYS A 48 -27.51 -18.76 27.01
C LYS A 48 -27.96 -18.62 25.55
N ASN A 49 -27.42 -19.47 24.68
CA ASN A 49 -27.72 -19.51 23.24
C ASN A 49 -27.30 -18.23 22.46
N THR A 50 -26.23 -17.56 22.88
CA THR A 50 -25.65 -16.42 22.15
C THR A 50 -24.24 -16.74 21.63
N LEU A 51 -23.86 -16.08 20.53
CA LEU A 51 -22.54 -16.14 19.92
C LEU A 51 -21.98 -14.71 19.88
N VAL A 52 -20.89 -14.48 20.59
CA VAL A 52 -20.23 -13.18 20.59
C VAL A 52 -19.61 -12.92 19.22
N MET A 53 -20.02 -11.82 18.59
CA MET A 53 -19.39 -11.37 17.36
C MET A 53 -17.95 -10.96 17.65
N GLY A 54 -17.00 -11.44 16.84
CA GLY A 54 -15.63 -10.99 16.90
C GLY A 54 -15.53 -9.47 16.66
N PRO A 55 -14.41 -8.83 17.08
CA PRO A 55 -14.20 -7.41 16.83
C PRO A 55 -14.38 -7.08 15.35
N PRO A 56 -14.89 -5.88 15.00
CA PRO A 56 -14.98 -5.45 13.62
C PRO A 56 -13.62 -5.66 12.94
N LYS A 57 -13.63 -6.31 11.77
CA LYS A 57 -12.39 -6.53 11.01
C LYS A 57 -11.75 -5.17 10.80
N ALA A 58 -10.51 -5.01 11.30
CA ALA A 58 -9.73 -3.81 11.08
C ALA A 58 -9.78 -3.45 9.59
N GLN A 59 -10.08 -2.20 9.29
CA GLN A 59 -10.29 -1.73 7.94
C GLN A 59 -9.06 -2.13 7.11
N LYS A 60 -9.25 -3.04 6.14
CA LYS A 60 -8.16 -3.46 5.25
C LYS A 60 -7.51 -2.19 4.70
N HIS A 61 -6.18 -2.16 4.66
CA HIS A 61 -5.39 -1.06 4.12
C HIS A 61 -5.74 -0.82 2.64
N LYS A 62 -6.89 -0.22 2.36
CA LYS A 62 -7.23 0.29 1.04
C LYS A 62 -6.26 1.44 0.79
N HIS A 63 -5.71 1.49 -0.43
CA HIS A 63 -5.02 2.67 -0.91
C HIS A 63 -5.95 3.86 -0.62
N LEU A 64 -5.47 4.79 0.19
CA LEU A 64 -6.20 6.03 0.40
C LEU A 64 -5.96 6.81 -0.88
N LEU A 65 -6.86 6.63 -1.86
CA LEU A 65 -6.90 7.48 -3.04
C LEU A 65 -6.90 8.92 -2.53
N GLN A 66 -5.85 9.66 -2.86
CA GLN A 66 -5.74 11.06 -2.49
C GLN A 66 -7.01 11.78 -2.94
N GLN A 67 -7.79 12.27 -1.98
CA GLN A 67 -9.09 12.89 -2.27
C GLN A 67 -8.95 14.34 -2.79
N LYS A 68 -7.76 14.94 -2.70
CA LYS A 68 -7.51 16.33 -3.08
C LYS A 68 -6.28 16.42 -3.99
N ALA A 69 -6.37 17.23 -5.05
CA ALA A 69 -5.24 17.55 -5.91
C ALA A 69 -4.13 18.22 -5.07
N THR A 70 -2.88 17.84 -5.33
CA THR A 70 -1.71 18.46 -4.69
C THR A 70 -1.57 19.91 -5.11
N SER A 71 -0.89 20.70 -4.28
CA SER A 71 -0.50 22.07 -4.63
C SER A 71 0.42 22.03 -5.85
N PHE A 72 1.29 21.03 -5.94
CA PHE A 72 2.15 20.79 -7.10
C PHE A 72 1.35 20.71 -8.41
N ARG A 73 0.28 19.90 -8.42
CA ARG A 73 -0.58 19.77 -9.61
C ARG A 73 -1.21 21.09 -10.01
N MET A 74 -1.66 21.89 -9.04
CA MET A 74 -2.22 23.21 -9.32
C MET A 74 -1.19 24.16 -9.96
N TYR A 75 0.05 24.17 -9.47
CA TYR A 75 1.11 25.00 -10.05
C TYR A 75 1.54 24.51 -11.43
N TYR A 76 1.54 23.18 -11.64
CA TYR A 76 1.81 22.59 -12.95
C TYR A 76 0.74 22.99 -13.96
N ASP A 77 -0.54 22.82 -13.62
CA ASP A 77 -1.66 23.12 -14.52
C ASP A 77 -1.76 24.62 -14.85
N ARG A 78 -1.27 25.50 -13.97
CA ARG A 78 -1.14 26.95 -14.22
C ARG A 78 0.07 27.34 -15.08
N GLY A 79 1.09 26.48 -15.15
CA GLY A 79 2.35 26.80 -15.81
C GLY A 79 3.30 27.68 -14.97
N ASP A 80 3.11 27.74 -13.66
CA ASP A 80 3.90 28.57 -12.73
C ASP A 80 5.21 27.88 -12.28
N LEU A 81 5.43 26.62 -12.67
CA LEU A 81 6.63 25.87 -12.30
C LEU A 81 7.83 26.24 -13.19
N PRO A 82 9.04 26.42 -12.61
CA PRO A 82 10.26 26.75 -13.35
C PRO A 82 10.87 25.53 -14.07
N ILE A 83 10.04 24.69 -14.68
CA ILE A 83 10.44 23.42 -15.33
C ILE A 83 9.78 23.29 -16.71
N LYS A 84 10.48 22.65 -17.64
CA LYS A 84 10.01 22.32 -19.00
C LYS A 84 10.31 20.88 -19.34
N MET A 85 9.53 20.31 -20.28
CA MET A 85 9.84 19.01 -20.87
C MET A 85 11.03 19.14 -21.79
N GLU A 86 12.04 18.29 -21.61
CA GLU A 86 13.13 18.18 -22.56
C GLU A 86 12.91 16.95 -23.45
N TYR A 87 12.69 17.17 -24.74
CA TYR A 87 12.50 16.10 -25.73
C TYR A 87 13.86 15.62 -26.28
N LEU A 88 14.74 15.17 -25.40
CA LEU A 88 15.95 14.47 -25.84
C LEU A 88 15.61 13.00 -26.14
N THR A 89 16.31 12.41 -27.12
CA THR A 89 16.15 11.01 -27.56
C THR A 89 16.39 9.96 -26.47
N GLY A 90 16.71 10.38 -25.23
CA GLY A 90 17.02 9.55 -24.07
C GLY A 90 15.96 9.49 -22.96
N GLY A 91 14.76 10.07 -23.15
CA GLY A 91 13.61 9.92 -22.25
C GLY A 91 13.12 11.19 -21.57
N ASP A 92 12.16 11.04 -20.65
CA ASP A 92 11.49 12.13 -19.91
C ASP A 92 12.42 12.80 -18.88
N LYS A 93 13.27 13.71 -19.35
CA LYS A 93 14.03 14.61 -18.48
C LYS A 93 13.33 15.96 -18.34
N ILE A 94 13.48 16.57 -17.18
CA ILE A 94 13.03 17.95 -16.95
C ILE A 94 14.22 18.88 -17.18
N ALA A 95 13.96 20.01 -17.83
CA ALA A 95 14.91 21.11 -17.93
C ALA A 95 14.41 22.26 -17.06
N TRP A 96 15.29 22.82 -16.24
CA TRP A 96 14.97 23.98 -15.41
C TRP A 96 15.04 25.26 -16.25
N THR A 97 14.04 26.12 -16.13
CA THR A 97 14.02 27.42 -16.85
C THR A 97 14.86 28.49 -16.15
N VAL A 98 15.13 28.29 -14.86
CA VAL A 98 15.90 29.18 -14.00
C VAL A 98 16.96 28.33 -13.31
N ASP A 99 18.16 28.89 -13.12
CA ASP A 99 19.26 28.21 -12.44
C ASP A 99 18.82 27.74 -11.05
N ILE A 100 19.03 26.45 -10.74
CA ILE A 100 18.64 25.82 -9.46
C ILE A 100 19.22 26.60 -8.26
N ASP A 101 20.42 27.18 -8.44
CA ASP A 101 21.09 27.95 -7.40
C ASP A 101 20.33 29.22 -6.97
N LYS A 102 19.57 29.81 -7.90
CA LYS A 102 18.84 31.07 -7.70
C LYS A 102 17.38 30.86 -7.30
N LEU A 103 16.90 29.62 -7.24
CA LEU A 103 15.53 29.32 -6.82
C LEU A 103 15.31 29.58 -5.32
N ASP A 104 14.11 30.02 -4.97
CA ASP A 104 13.66 30.07 -3.59
C ASP A 104 13.27 28.67 -3.10
N TYR A 105 14.15 28.07 -2.30
CA TYR A 105 13.94 26.74 -1.73
C TYR A 105 12.77 26.70 -0.75
N GLY A 106 12.43 27.82 -0.10
CA GLY A 106 11.30 27.90 0.82
C GLY A 106 9.95 27.71 0.13
N LEU A 107 9.84 28.17 -1.12
CA LEU A 107 8.65 27.98 -1.94
C LEU A 107 8.68 26.65 -2.70
N TYR A 108 9.75 26.41 -3.45
CA TYR A 108 9.75 25.32 -4.43
C TYR A 108 9.99 23.95 -3.80
N LEU A 109 10.89 23.82 -2.81
CA LEU A 109 11.19 22.50 -2.26
C LEU A 109 9.97 21.85 -1.59
N PRO A 110 9.19 22.53 -0.71
CA PRO A 110 7.97 21.96 -0.16
C PRO A 110 6.91 21.67 -1.23
N LEU A 111 6.81 22.52 -2.26
CA LEU A 111 5.88 22.33 -3.37
C LEU A 111 6.19 21.05 -4.16
N PHE A 112 7.45 20.80 -4.51
CA PHE A 112 7.87 19.57 -5.19
C PHE A 112 7.73 18.34 -4.27
N PHE A 113 7.99 18.48 -2.96
CA PHE A 113 7.74 17.41 -1.99
C PHE A 113 6.25 17.05 -1.87
N ASP A 114 5.33 18.02 -1.96
CA ASP A 114 3.88 17.75 -2.00
C ASP A 114 3.51 16.91 -3.23
N GLY A 115 4.15 17.19 -4.36
CA GLY A 115 4.03 16.44 -5.61
C GLY A 115 4.48 14.98 -5.55
N LEU A 116 5.24 14.55 -4.53
CA LEU A 116 5.66 13.14 -4.41
C LEU A 116 4.50 12.16 -4.26
N SER A 117 3.37 12.67 -3.78
CA SER A 117 2.15 11.91 -3.62
C SER A 117 1.40 11.66 -4.94
N GLU A 118 1.78 12.34 -6.03
CA GLU A 118 1.19 12.16 -7.35
C GLU A 118 1.54 10.81 -7.98
N ILE A 119 0.54 10.16 -8.56
CA ILE A 119 0.64 8.83 -9.17
C ILE A 119 0.47 8.91 -10.70
N ARG A 120 -0.11 10.01 -11.22
CA ARG A 120 -0.41 10.16 -12.64
C ARG A 120 0.76 10.81 -13.38
N HIS A 121 1.04 10.31 -14.58
CA HIS A 121 1.89 11.00 -15.54
C HIS A 121 1.09 12.16 -16.18
N PRO A 122 1.68 13.34 -16.45
CA PRO A 122 3.10 13.71 -16.30
C PRO A 122 3.54 14.04 -14.87
N TYR A 123 2.63 14.47 -13.99
CA TYR A 123 2.94 15.04 -12.67
C TYR A 123 3.95 14.25 -11.85
N LYS A 124 3.80 12.92 -11.78
CA LYS A 124 4.70 12.05 -11.01
C LYS A 124 6.16 12.16 -11.45
N THR A 125 6.42 12.30 -12.75
CA THR A 125 7.78 12.31 -13.30
C THR A 125 8.45 13.63 -12.96
N TYR A 126 7.74 14.74 -13.17
CA TYR A 126 8.24 16.08 -12.87
C TYR A 126 8.48 16.29 -11.38
N ALA A 127 7.55 15.86 -10.52
CA ALA A 127 7.71 16.00 -9.08
C ALA A 127 8.94 15.22 -8.58
N ARG A 128 9.09 13.95 -8.99
CA ARG A 128 10.19 13.09 -8.53
C ARG A 128 11.55 13.57 -9.01
N GLN A 129 11.66 13.93 -10.28
CA GLN A 129 12.90 14.44 -10.86
C GLN A 129 13.26 15.80 -10.23
N GLY A 130 12.27 16.69 -10.08
CA GLY A 130 12.48 18.01 -9.49
C GLY A 130 12.97 17.96 -8.04
N VAL A 131 12.42 17.06 -7.21
CA VAL A 131 12.92 16.87 -5.85
C VAL A 131 14.38 16.37 -5.84
N GLN A 132 14.72 15.42 -6.71
CA GLN A 132 16.09 14.89 -6.78
C GLN A 132 17.09 15.98 -7.18
N ASP A 133 16.76 16.77 -8.21
CA ASP A 133 17.62 17.86 -8.68
C ASP A 133 17.78 18.94 -7.59
N LEU A 134 16.67 19.35 -6.94
CA LEU A 134 16.71 20.35 -5.87
C LEU A 134 17.54 19.90 -4.67
N ILE A 135 17.44 18.63 -4.26
CA ILE A 135 18.26 18.09 -3.16
C ILE A 135 19.73 18.02 -3.57
N SER A 136 20.02 17.56 -4.79
CA SER A 136 21.41 17.40 -5.26
C SER A 136 22.16 18.71 -5.38
N HIS A 137 21.47 19.80 -5.74
CA HIS A 137 22.05 21.13 -5.94
C HIS A 137 21.71 22.14 -4.81
N GLY A 138 21.01 21.71 -3.76
CA GLY A 138 20.49 22.63 -2.75
C GLY A 138 21.47 23.07 -1.68
N GLY A 139 22.43 22.21 -1.32
CA GLY A 139 23.41 22.49 -0.28
C GLY A 139 22.77 23.05 1.00
N ASP A 140 23.31 24.17 1.50
CA ASP A 140 22.89 24.80 2.75
C ASP A 140 21.48 25.41 2.73
N LYS A 141 20.89 25.61 1.54
CA LYS A 141 19.52 26.17 1.39
C LYS A 141 18.44 25.20 1.84
N ILE A 142 18.75 23.91 1.97
CA ILE A 142 17.79 22.86 2.34
C ILE A 142 17.49 22.90 3.85
N TYR A 143 18.51 23.12 4.68
CA TYR A 143 18.41 23.12 6.13
C TYR A 143 17.26 23.99 6.70
N PRO A 144 17.10 25.28 6.32
CA PRO A 144 16.02 26.11 6.85
C PRO A 144 14.61 25.64 6.44
N VAL A 145 14.50 24.80 5.42
CA VAL A 145 13.21 24.37 4.86
C VAL A 145 12.71 23.07 5.51
N ILE A 146 13.55 22.33 6.24
CA ILE A 146 13.23 21.03 6.84
C ILE A 146 11.87 20.98 7.56
N PRO A 147 11.49 21.95 8.43
CA PRO A 147 10.19 21.91 9.11
C PRO A 147 8.99 21.91 8.16
N GLN A 148 9.13 22.54 6.99
CA GLN A 148 8.07 22.63 5.98
C GLN A 148 7.90 21.33 5.19
N LEU A 149 8.94 20.47 5.13
CA LEU A 149 8.92 19.21 4.38
C LEU A 149 8.18 18.09 5.13
N ILE A 150 8.02 18.22 6.45
CA ILE A 150 7.49 17.15 7.32
C ILE A 150 6.06 16.76 6.94
N ILE A 151 5.20 17.75 6.67
CA ILE A 151 3.79 17.50 6.30
C ILE A 151 3.69 16.84 4.91
N PRO A 152 4.32 17.38 3.84
CA PRO A 152 4.39 16.71 2.54
C PRO A 152 4.90 15.27 2.60
N ILE A 153 5.99 15.01 3.33
CA ILE A 153 6.55 13.65 3.48
C ILE A 153 5.53 12.73 4.16
N LYS A 154 4.92 13.18 5.26
CA LYS A 154 3.88 12.41 5.96
C LYS A 154 2.70 12.11 5.04
N ASN A 155 2.27 13.08 4.23
CA ASN A 155 1.16 12.90 3.29
C ASN A 155 1.50 11.88 2.20
N ALA A 156 2.71 11.94 1.62
CA ALA A 156 3.17 10.98 0.63
C ALA A 156 3.24 9.55 1.19
N LEU A 157 3.76 9.37 2.40
CA LEU A 157 3.78 8.07 3.09
C LEU A 157 2.37 7.55 3.41
N ASN A 158 1.44 8.45 3.75
CA ASN A 158 0.04 8.11 4.06
C ASN A 158 -0.79 7.69 2.84
N THR A 159 -0.32 7.86 1.60
CA THR A 159 -1.01 7.37 0.40
C THR A 159 -1.20 5.85 0.42
N ARG A 160 -0.34 5.12 1.14
CA ARG A 160 -0.27 3.64 1.14
C ARG A 160 -0.03 3.06 -0.25
N HIS A 161 0.44 3.86 -1.21
CA HIS A 161 0.82 3.39 -2.53
C HIS A 161 2.29 2.97 -2.49
N ILE A 162 2.58 1.70 -2.80
CA ILE A 162 3.92 1.10 -2.61
C ILE A 162 4.97 1.89 -3.38
N GLU A 163 4.70 2.23 -4.65
CA GLU A 163 5.63 2.99 -5.48
C GLU A 163 5.94 4.37 -4.88
N VAL A 164 4.92 5.08 -4.38
CA VAL A 164 5.09 6.41 -3.77
C VAL A 164 5.93 6.29 -2.52
N MET A 165 5.60 5.35 -1.63
CA MET A 165 6.34 5.13 -0.39
C MET A 165 7.81 4.79 -0.65
N CYS A 166 8.10 3.88 -1.59
CA CYS A 166 9.48 3.52 -1.94
C CYS A 166 10.27 4.72 -2.46
N VAL A 167 9.64 5.55 -3.29
CA VAL A 167 10.28 6.78 -3.81
C VAL A 167 10.47 7.81 -2.71
N THR A 168 9.47 8.06 -1.86
CA THR A 168 9.59 8.98 -0.72
C THR A 168 10.69 8.53 0.24
N LEU A 169 10.80 7.24 0.53
CA LEU A 169 11.88 6.69 1.36
C LEU A 169 13.27 6.92 0.75
N ARG A 170 13.41 6.70 -0.56
CA ARG A 170 14.67 6.98 -1.28
C ARG A 170 15.03 8.46 -1.23
N ILE A 171 14.04 9.34 -1.38
CA ILE A 171 14.23 10.79 -1.30
C ILE A 171 14.62 11.21 0.12
N ILE A 172 14.03 10.61 1.16
CA ILE A 172 14.43 10.88 2.55
C ILE A 172 15.91 10.48 2.76
N GLN A 173 16.34 9.35 2.20
CA GLN A 173 17.76 8.95 2.26
C GLN A 173 18.65 9.99 1.58
N GLN A 174 18.31 10.43 0.37
CA GLN A 174 19.05 11.48 -0.34
C GLN A 174 19.07 12.81 0.43
N LEU A 175 17.93 13.20 1.03
CA LEU A 175 17.80 14.41 1.83
C LEU A 175 18.76 14.41 3.02
N VAL A 176 18.84 13.29 3.74
CA VAL A 176 19.75 13.15 4.90
C VAL A 176 21.21 13.11 4.47
N MET A 177 21.50 12.56 3.29
CA MET A 177 22.86 12.51 2.72
C MET A 177 23.32 13.86 2.12
N ALA A 178 22.43 14.83 1.94
CA ALA A 178 22.76 16.11 1.32
C ALA A 178 23.56 17.05 2.24
N SER A 179 23.42 16.94 3.56
CA SER A 179 24.18 17.75 4.54
C SER A 179 24.17 17.10 5.92
N ASP A 180 25.29 17.17 6.62
CA ASP A 180 25.48 16.61 7.97
C ASP A 180 24.52 17.21 9.01
N LEU A 181 24.02 18.43 8.77
CA LEU A 181 23.10 19.12 9.68
C LEU A 181 21.64 18.66 9.53
N ILE A 182 21.29 18.06 8.39
CA ILE A 182 19.90 17.67 8.10
C ILE A 182 19.46 16.49 8.96
N GLY A 183 20.33 15.49 9.17
CA GLY A 183 20.04 14.33 10.01
C GLY A 183 19.59 14.72 11.44
N PRO A 184 20.40 15.48 12.19
CA PRO A 184 20.01 16.00 13.50
C PRO A 184 18.74 16.85 13.48
N ALA A 185 18.53 17.66 12.43
CA ALA A 185 17.35 18.51 12.30
C ALA A 185 16.03 17.72 12.14
N LEU A 186 16.08 16.47 11.65
CA LEU A 186 14.90 15.63 11.49
C LEU A 186 14.45 14.93 12.78
N VAL A 187 15.33 14.82 13.78
CA VAL A 187 15.07 14.09 15.03
C VAL A 187 13.77 14.52 15.74
N PRO A 188 13.45 15.82 15.89
CA PRO A 188 12.21 16.27 16.52
C PRO A 188 10.94 15.77 15.82
N PHE A 189 11.04 15.43 14.54
CA PHE A 189 9.90 15.05 13.68
C PHE A 189 9.71 13.54 13.53
N TYR A 190 10.59 12.71 14.11
CA TYR A 190 10.50 11.25 14.02
C TYR A 190 9.15 10.69 14.49
N ARG A 191 8.55 11.27 15.54
CA ARG A 191 7.21 10.86 16.01
C ARG A 191 6.13 10.96 14.93
N GLN A 192 6.30 11.84 13.95
CA GLN A 192 5.34 12.03 12.86
C GLN A 192 5.60 11.08 11.68
N LEU A 193 6.86 10.68 11.45
CA LEU A 193 7.27 9.91 10.28
C LEU A 193 7.33 8.40 10.55
N LEU A 194 7.89 8.00 11.70
CA LEU A 194 8.15 6.60 12.04
C LEU A 194 6.92 5.68 12.10
N PRO A 195 5.70 6.13 12.51
CA PRO A 195 4.53 5.26 12.52
C PRO A 195 4.25 4.61 11.15
N MET A 196 4.54 5.33 10.06
CA MET A 196 4.34 4.82 8.71
C MET A 196 5.38 3.78 8.30
N PHE A 197 6.63 3.91 8.78
CA PHE A 197 7.65 2.89 8.54
C PHE A 197 7.33 1.60 9.28
N ASN A 198 6.85 1.71 10.52
CA ASN A 198 6.48 0.55 11.31
C ASN A 198 5.35 -0.26 10.66
N ALA A 199 4.37 0.42 10.06
CA ALA A 199 3.24 -0.23 9.38
C ALA A 199 3.67 -1.12 8.19
N TYR A 200 4.83 -0.86 7.56
CA TYR A 200 5.31 -1.60 6.40
C TYR A 200 6.63 -2.35 6.64
N LYS A 201 7.16 -2.34 7.87
CA LYS A 201 8.45 -2.96 8.22
C LYS A 201 8.51 -4.47 7.89
N VAL A 202 7.38 -5.19 8.05
CA VAL A 202 7.31 -6.66 7.92
C VAL A 202 6.93 -7.10 6.49
N LYS A 203 6.64 -6.14 5.61
CA LYS A 203 6.24 -6.43 4.23
C LYS A 203 7.50 -6.59 3.37
N ASN A 204 8.04 -7.82 3.37
CA ASN A 204 9.10 -8.26 2.47
C ASN A 204 8.56 -8.64 1.09
#